data_AF-A0A844G0A8-F1
#
_entry.id   AF-A0A844G0A8-F1
#
_cell.length_a   1.000
_cell.length_b   1.000
_cell.length_c   1.000
_cell.angle_alpha   90.00
_cell.angle_beta   90.00
_cell.angle_gamma   90.00
#
_symmetry.space_group_name_H-M   'P 1'
#
loop_
_entity.id
_entity.type
_entity.pdbx_description
1 polymer ?
#
loop_
_entity_poly.entity_id
_entity_poly.type
_entity_poly.pdbx_seq_one_letter_code
_entity_poly.pdbx_strand_id
1 'polypeptide(L)'
;MRGRRKRRQMAAIDQINVTPLLDLTFLLLIVFMITMPLMEYGTNISPPEMNSDKLPEDNFKSVTLTKTGTIMLDKDTVTREELPALLARLKESEPKTQLLLRADGSRTYNDVIELMALIRRAGFQDVSLVTQAEGK
;
A
#
# COMPACT_ATOMS: atom_id res chain seq x y z
N MET A 1 49.33 -66.83 -31.60
CA MET A 1 49.28 -65.48 -32.21
C MET A 1 47.86 -65.28 -32.75
N ARG A 2 47.02 -64.29 -32.47
CA ARG A 2 47.17 -62.88 -32.09
C ARG A 2 45.84 -62.44 -31.45
N GLY A 3 45.86 -61.96 -30.21
CA GLY A 3 44.76 -61.20 -29.63
C GLY A 3 44.95 -59.71 -29.92
N ARG A 4 43.96 -59.05 -30.54
CA ARG A 4 43.76 -57.58 -30.45
C ARG A 4 42.50 -57.13 -31.22
N ARG A 5 41.32 -57.33 -30.64
CA ARG A 5 40.09 -56.62 -31.03
C ARG A 5 39.21 -56.38 -29.81
N LYS A 6 39.72 -55.65 -28.82
CA LYS A 6 38.89 -55.18 -27.69
C LYS A 6 39.43 -53.91 -27.04
N ARG A 7 39.86 -52.94 -27.85
CA ARG A 7 40.35 -51.64 -27.36
C ARG A 7 39.97 -50.50 -28.30
N ARG A 8 38.67 -50.39 -28.62
CA ARG A 8 38.14 -49.23 -29.37
C ARG A 8 36.74 -48.79 -28.93
N GLN A 9 36.24 -49.31 -27.80
CA GLN A 9 34.92 -48.96 -27.24
C GLN A 9 34.99 -48.10 -25.97
N MET A 10 36.17 -47.76 -25.46
CA MET A 10 36.36 -47.02 -24.20
C MET A 10 37.13 -45.72 -24.38
N ALA A 11 36.84 -44.96 -25.43
CA ALA A 11 37.42 -43.62 -25.61
C ALA A 11 36.41 -42.72 -26.31
N ALA A 12 35.29 -42.44 -25.64
CA ALA A 12 34.35 -41.39 -26.04
C ALA A 12 33.47 -41.01 -24.85
N ILE A 13 34.08 -40.62 -23.73
CA ILE A 13 33.37 -39.87 -22.68
C ILE A 13 34.34 -38.81 -22.19
N ASP A 14 34.57 -37.74 -22.96
CA ASP A 14 35.33 -36.62 -22.39
C ASP A 14 35.19 -35.29 -23.15
N GLN A 15 33.98 -34.76 -23.29
CA GLN A 15 33.77 -33.30 -23.39
C GLN A 15 32.41 -32.97 -22.76
N ILE A 16 32.38 -32.45 -21.53
CA ILE A 16 31.17 -31.82 -20.99
C ILE A 16 30.96 -30.55 -21.80
N ASN A 17 29.89 -30.49 -22.59
CA ASN A 17 29.54 -29.28 -23.34
C ASN A 17 29.13 -28.18 -22.34
N VAL A 18 29.94 -27.15 -22.21
CA VAL A 18 29.70 -26.03 -21.27
C VAL A 18 28.59 -25.10 -21.77
N THR A 19 28.39 -25.01 -23.09
CA THR A 19 27.43 -24.09 -23.71
C THR A 19 25.98 -24.32 -23.24
N PRO A 20 25.44 -25.57 -23.21
CA PRO A 20 24.11 -25.82 -22.68
C PRO A 20 24.02 -25.67 -21.16
N LEU A 21 25.12 -25.88 -20.42
CA LEU A 21 25.13 -25.68 -18.97
C LEU A 21 24.99 -24.20 -18.61
N LEU A 22 25.71 -23.33 -19.30
CA LEU A 22 25.62 -21.89 -19.07
C LEU A 22 24.21 -21.36 -19.37
N ASP A 23 23.59 -21.83 -20.46
CA ASP A 23 22.22 -21.48 -20.82
C ASP A 23 21.21 -21.84 -19.71
N LEU A 24 21.32 -23.06 -19.15
CA LEU A 24 20.50 -23.45 -17.99
C LEU A 24 20.74 -22.56 -16.78
N THR A 25 21.99 -22.18 -16.49
CA THR A 25 22.28 -21.31 -15.35
C THR A 25 21.71 -19.90 -15.53
N PHE A 26 21.77 -19.34 -16.75
CA PHE A 26 21.14 -18.05 -17.04
C PHE A 26 19.62 -18.12 -16.97
N LEU A 27 19.02 -19.21 -17.46
CA LEU A 27 17.59 -19.46 -17.33
C LEU A 27 17.16 -19.48 -15.85
N LEU A 28 17.91 -20.15 -14.98
CA LEU A 28 17.64 -20.18 -13.54
C LEU A 28 17.76 -18.79 -12.89
N LEU A 29 18.76 -17.98 -13.29
CA LEU A 29 18.89 -16.60 -12.80
C LEU A 29 17.71 -15.73 -13.23
N ILE A 30 17.25 -15.85 -14.47
CA ILE A 30 16.08 -15.12 -14.98
C ILE A 30 14.82 -15.53 -14.22
N VAL A 31 14.62 -16.84 -13.98
CA VAL A 31 13.49 -17.32 -13.18
C VAL A 31 13.53 -16.71 -11.78
N PHE A 32 14.67 -16.75 -11.09
CA PHE A 32 14.77 -16.12 -9.76
C PHE A 32 14.49 -14.62 -9.79
N MET A 33 14.99 -13.89 -10.79
CA MET A 33 14.73 -12.47 -10.97
C MET A 33 13.24 -12.16 -11.17
N ILE A 34 12.52 -13.00 -11.91
CA ILE A 34 11.08 -12.81 -12.18
C ILE A 34 10.22 -13.23 -10.98
N THR A 35 10.59 -14.31 -10.30
CA THR A 35 9.79 -14.88 -9.20
C THR A 35 9.84 -14.09 -7.90
N MET A 36 10.66 -13.04 -7.82
CA MET A 36 10.71 -12.13 -6.68
C MET A 36 9.96 -10.83 -6.99
N PRO A 37 8.61 -10.86 -7.10
CA PRO A 37 7.84 -9.64 -7.25
C PRO A 37 8.05 -8.76 -6.02
N LEU A 38 8.10 -7.45 -6.23
CA LEU A 38 8.17 -6.50 -5.13
C LEU A 38 7.05 -6.77 -4.13
N MET A 39 7.41 -6.95 -2.86
CA MET A 39 6.44 -6.99 -1.77
C MET A 39 5.79 -5.60 -1.67
N GLU A 40 4.56 -5.48 -2.18
CA GLU A 40 3.73 -4.31 -1.93
C GLU A 40 3.23 -4.37 -0.49
N TYR A 41 3.76 -3.50 0.38
CA TYR A 41 3.21 -3.27 1.71
C TYR A 41 1.89 -2.49 1.58
N GLY A 42 0.84 -3.18 1.14
CA GLY A 42 -0.51 -2.69 1.31
C GLY A 42 -0.85 -2.76 2.80
N THR A 43 -0.69 -1.65 3.53
CA THR A 43 -1.43 -1.52 4.78
C THR A 43 -2.89 -1.71 4.40
N ASN A 44 -3.52 -2.79 4.87
CA ASN A 44 -4.95 -3.07 4.69
C ASN A 44 -5.75 -1.93 5.32
N ILE A 45 -5.86 -0.82 4.61
CA ILE A 45 -6.73 0.29 4.96
C ILE A 45 -8.06 -0.09 4.34
N SER A 46 -8.84 -0.87 5.08
CA SER A 46 -10.25 -1.03 4.73
C SER A 46 -10.88 0.37 4.76
N PRO A 47 -11.55 0.77 3.67
CA PRO A 47 -12.33 1.99 3.70
C PRO A 47 -13.33 1.89 4.85
N PRO A 48 -13.56 2.99 5.57
CA PRO A 48 -14.53 3.00 6.65
C PRO A 48 -15.93 2.84 6.10
N GLU A 49 -16.84 2.41 6.95
CA GLU A 49 -18.25 2.35 6.61
C GLU A 49 -18.75 3.77 6.31
N MET A 50 -19.32 3.95 5.11
CA MET A 50 -20.05 5.16 4.77
C MET A 50 -21.36 5.15 5.54
N ASN A 51 -21.36 5.77 6.71
CA ASN A 51 -22.55 5.90 7.54
C ASN A 51 -23.43 7.03 7.00
N SER A 52 -24.61 6.69 6.49
CA SER A 52 -25.68 7.65 6.17
C SER A 52 -26.54 8.03 7.38
N ASP A 53 -26.24 7.45 8.54
CA ASP A 53 -26.97 7.69 9.78
C ASP A 53 -26.57 9.02 10.45
N LYS A 54 -27.41 9.47 11.39
CA LYS A 54 -27.20 10.70 12.16
C LYS A 54 -25.77 10.79 12.67
N LEU A 55 -25.13 11.92 12.37
CA LEU A 55 -23.83 12.29 12.94
C LEU A 55 -23.88 12.13 14.46
N PRO A 56 -22.79 11.65 15.09
CA PRO A 56 -22.70 11.59 16.55
C PRO A 56 -23.04 12.98 17.11
N GLU A 57 -24.02 13.07 18.02
CA GLU A 57 -24.47 14.37 18.52
C GLU A 57 -23.44 15.03 19.45
N ASP A 58 -22.50 14.24 20.00
CA ASP A 58 -21.47 14.76 20.91
C ASP A 58 -20.05 14.33 20.51
N ASN A 59 -19.17 15.33 20.42
CA ASN A 59 -17.71 15.23 20.42
C ASN A 59 -17.06 14.57 19.18
N PHE A 60 -17.34 15.10 17.99
CA PHE A 60 -16.61 14.77 16.76
C PHE A 60 -15.74 15.93 16.27
N LYS A 61 -14.65 15.57 15.58
CA LYS A 61 -13.81 16.49 14.83
C LYS A 61 -13.83 16.10 13.36
N SER A 62 -13.90 17.10 12.48
CA SER A 62 -14.00 16.87 11.04
C SER A 62 -12.69 17.15 10.33
N VAL A 63 -12.19 16.21 9.55
CA VAL A 63 -11.11 16.44 8.59
C VAL A 63 -11.75 16.48 7.21
N THR A 64 -11.67 17.62 6.54
CA THR A 64 -12.29 17.83 5.23
C THR A 64 -11.23 17.93 4.15
N LEU A 65 -11.39 17.17 3.07
CA LEU A 65 -10.64 17.28 1.83
C LEU A 65 -11.51 17.97 0.79
N THR A 66 -11.15 19.21 0.46
CA THR A 66 -11.92 20.04 -0.47
C THR A 66 -11.69 19.65 -1.93
N LYS A 67 -12.54 20.17 -2.83
CA LYS A 67 -12.33 20.09 -4.29
C LYS A 67 -10.99 20.64 -4.76
N THR A 68 -10.36 21.58 -4.04
CA THR A 68 -9.02 22.12 -4.37
C THR A 68 -7.87 21.29 -3.81
N GLY A 69 -8.16 20.31 -2.94
CA GLY A 69 -7.14 19.44 -2.33
C GLY A 69 -6.57 20.03 -1.07
N THR A 70 -7.20 21.10 -0.59
CA THR A 70 -6.91 21.71 0.70
C THR A 70 -7.45 20.79 1.78
N ILE A 71 -6.62 20.53 2.79
CA ILE A 71 -7.02 19.78 3.98
C ILE A 71 -7.45 20.80 5.04
N MET A 72 -8.60 20.57 5.64
CA MET A 72 -9.11 21.40 6.73
C MET A 72 -9.39 20.53 7.95
N LEU A 73 -8.98 20.97 9.13
CA LEU A 73 -9.40 20.43 10.41
C LEU A 73 -10.46 21.37 10.99
N ASP A 74 -11.70 20.90 11.03
CA ASP A 74 -12.91 21.68 11.25
C ASP A 74 -13.04 22.86 10.29
N LYS A 75 -12.55 24.04 10.69
CA LYS A 75 -12.58 25.28 9.91
C LYS A 75 -11.18 25.78 9.54
N ASP A 76 -10.15 25.20 10.13
CA ASP A 76 -8.78 25.65 9.97
C ASP A 76 -8.12 24.90 8.83
N THR A 77 -7.50 25.64 7.92
CA THR A 77 -6.69 25.04 6.86
C THR A 77 -5.39 24.54 7.44
N VAL A 78 -5.06 23.29 7.17
CA VAL A 78 -3.85 22.63 7.67
C VAL A 78 -3.09 22.01 6.51
N THR A 79 -1.76 22.01 6.62
CA THR A 79 -0.93 21.29 5.66
C THR A 79 -0.93 19.79 5.97
N ARG A 80 -0.50 19.01 5.00
CA ARG A 80 -0.46 17.55 5.11
C ARG A 80 0.60 17.08 6.11
N GLU A 81 1.65 17.87 6.28
CA GLU A 81 2.77 17.66 7.18
C GLU A 81 2.41 18.00 8.62
N GLU A 82 1.55 19.00 8.83
CA GLU A 82 1.11 19.45 10.17
C GLU A 82 -0.01 18.58 10.73
N LEU A 83 -0.89 18.05 9.86
CA LEU A 83 -2.07 17.30 10.26
C LEU A 83 -1.78 16.17 11.28
N PRO A 84 -0.76 15.29 11.10
CA PRO A 84 -0.49 14.22 12.05
C PRO A 84 -0.17 14.73 13.46
N ALA A 85 0.59 15.83 13.57
CA ALA A 85 0.96 16.41 14.86
C ALA A 85 -0.25 17.03 15.57
N LEU A 86 -1.13 17.69 14.82
CA LEU A 86 -2.37 18.27 15.35
C LEU A 86 -3.33 17.16 15.83
N LEU A 87 -3.50 16.11 15.03
CA LEU A 87 -4.33 14.97 15.38
C LEU A 87 -3.80 14.21 16.60
N ALA A 88 -2.48 14.02 16.72
CA ALA A 88 -1.89 13.38 17.90
C ALA A 88 -2.18 14.18 19.18
N ARG A 89 -2.00 15.51 19.14
CA ARG A 89 -2.33 16.40 20.27
C ARG A 89 -3.82 16.36 20.61
N LEU A 90 -4.68 16.36 19.60
CA LEU A 90 -6.13 16.23 19.78
C LEU A 90 -6.50 14.90 20.45
N LYS A 91 -5.84 13.80 20.08
CA LYS A 91 -6.08 12.49 20.68
C LYS A 91 -5.65 12.43 22.15
N GLU A 92 -4.57 13.12 22.51
CA GLU A 92 -4.11 13.25 23.90
C GLU A 92 -5.07 14.11 24.73
N SER A 93 -5.54 15.24 24.18
CA SER A 93 -6.45 16.14 24.90
C SER A 93 -7.87 15.59 25.01
N GLU A 94 -8.35 14.92 23.97
CA GLU A 94 -9.72 14.41 23.86
C GLU A 94 -9.74 12.97 23.32
N PRO A 95 -9.38 11.96 24.14
CA PRO A 95 -9.21 10.58 23.68
C PRO A 95 -10.51 9.93 23.17
N LYS A 96 -11.67 10.43 23.60
CA LYS A 96 -13.01 9.97 23.20
C LYS A 96 -13.53 10.62 21.92
N THR A 97 -12.81 11.58 21.36
CA THR A 97 -13.25 12.29 20.16
C THR A 97 -13.23 11.36 18.95
N GLN A 98 -14.37 11.32 18.26
CA GLN A 98 -14.51 10.59 17.00
C GLN A 98 -14.08 11.48 15.84
N LEU A 99 -13.46 10.88 14.82
CA LEU A 99 -12.99 11.62 13.66
C LEU A 99 -13.86 11.33 12.44
N LEU A 100 -14.33 12.40 11.82
CA LEU A 100 -15.13 12.36 10.61
C LEU A 100 -14.28 12.81 9.43
N LEU A 101 -14.06 11.94 8.46
CA LEU A 101 -13.43 12.30 7.20
C LEU A 101 -14.51 12.73 6.22
N ARG A 102 -14.46 14.00 5.79
CA ARG A 102 -15.29 14.53 4.71
C ARG A 102 -14.45 14.65 3.46
N ALA A 103 -14.91 14.06 2.36
CA ALA A 103 -14.26 14.19 1.07
C ALA A 103 -15.26 14.68 0.03
N ASP A 104 -14.80 15.61 -0.81
CA ASP A 104 -15.52 16.02 -2.00
C ASP A 104 -15.59 14.86 -3.02
N GLY A 105 -16.77 14.63 -3.61
CA GLY A 105 -16.98 13.52 -4.54
C GLY A 105 -16.17 13.60 -5.84
N SER A 106 -15.59 14.77 -6.16
CA SER A 106 -14.71 14.95 -7.32
C SER A 106 -13.25 14.54 -7.08
N ARG A 107 -12.88 14.22 -5.83
CA ARG A 107 -11.52 13.81 -5.46
C ARG A 107 -11.24 12.37 -5.86
N THR A 108 -9.96 12.09 -6.16
CA THR A 108 -9.56 10.72 -6.48
C THR A 108 -9.64 9.86 -5.22
N TYR A 109 -9.98 8.59 -5.40
CA TYR A 109 -9.99 7.64 -4.29
C TYR A 109 -8.61 7.51 -3.63
N ASN A 110 -7.53 7.69 -4.39
CA ASN A 110 -6.16 7.68 -3.88
C ASN A 110 -5.91 8.83 -2.89
N ASP A 111 -6.35 10.06 -3.19
CA ASP A 111 -6.22 11.21 -2.27
C ASP A 111 -6.88 10.92 -0.92
N VAL A 112 -8.04 10.25 -0.95
CA VAL A 112 -8.80 9.90 0.26
C VAL A 112 -8.06 8.83 1.07
N ILE A 113 -7.58 7.75 0.45
CA ILE A 113 -6.81 6.70 1.13
C ILE A 113 -5.56 7.27 1.78
N GLU A 114 -4.85 8.12 1.05
CA GLU A 114 -3.64 8.77 1.52
C GLU A 114 -3.88 9.61 2.79
N LEU A 115 -4.98 10.37 2.80
CA LEU A 115 -5.41 11.12 3.97
C LEU A 115 -5.85 10.20 5.12
N MET A 116 -6.55 9.10 4.82
CA MET A 116 -6.89 8.08 5.83
C MET A 116 -5.65 7.47 6.48
N ALA A 117 -4.61 7.18 5.69
CA ALA A 117 -3.37 6.62 6.21
C ALA A 117 -2.71 7.58 7.22
N LEU A 118 -2.72 8.89 6.94
CA LEU A 118 -2.22 9.91 7.86
C LEU A 118 -3.02 9.98 9.16
N ILE A 119 -4.35 9.96 9.05
CA ILE A 119 -5.25 9.95 10.20
C ILE A 119 -5.02 8.71 11.09
N ARG A 120 -4.93 7.52 10.48
CA ARG A 120 -4.68 6.27 11.22
C ARG A 120 -3.32 6.27 11.90
N ARG A 121 -2.28 6.82 11.26
CA ARG A 121 -0.95 7.01 11.87
C ARG A 121 -0.98 7.92 13.11
N ALA A 122 -1.91 8.86 13.16
CA ALA A 122 -2.12 9.72 14.33
C ALA A 122 -2.93 9.05 15.46
N GLY A 123 -3.35 7.78 15.30
CA GLY A 123 -4.01 7.00 16.36
C GLY A 123 -5.53 6.96 16.30
N PHE A 124 -6.16 7.50 15.25
CA PHE A 124 -7.60 7.38 15.01
C PHE A 124 -7.90 6.14 14.17
N GLN A 125 -8.41 5.08 14.81
CA GLN A 125 -8.75 3.82 14.15
C GLN A 125 -10.18 3.81 13.61
N ASP A 126 -11.10 4.45 14.34
CA ASP A 126 -12.50 4.59 14.00
C ASP A 126 -12.72 5.95 13.33
N VAL A 127 -12.67 5.95 12.00
CA VAL A 127 -12.89 7.14 11.17
C VAL A 127 -14.14 6.90 10.37
N SER A 128 -15.11 7.80 10.41
CA SER A 128 -16.32 7.70 9.57
C SER A 128 -16.12 8.51 8.30
N LEU A 129 -16.37 7.94 7.12
CA LEU A 129 -16.30 8.67 5.84
C LEU A 129 -17.68 9.21 5.48
N VAL A 130 -17.73 10.51 5.23
CA VAL A 130 -18.93 11.20 4.73
C VAL A 130 -18.58 11.89 3.43
N THR A 131 -19.28 11.53 2.37
CA THR A 131 -19.22 12.28 1.11
C THR A 131 -20.12 13.49 1.23
N GLN A 132 -19.57 14.66 0.91
CA GLN A 132 -20.40 15.84 0.75
C GLN A 132 -21.12 15.69 -0.59
N ALA A 133 -22.35 15.18 -0.58
CA ALA A 133 -23.20 15.19 -1.75
C ALA A 133 -23.38 16.65 -2.16
N GLU A 134 -23.07 16.98 -3.41
CA GLU A 134 -23.37 18.28 -3.99
C GLU A 134 -24.82 18.63 -3.66
N GLY A 135 -25.00 19.63 -2.79
CA GLY A 135 -26.32 20.20 -2.54
C GLY A 135 -26.85 20.70 -3.87
N LYS A 136 -28.00 20.17 -4.28
CA LYS A 136 -28.97 20.92 -5.05
C LYS A 136 -29.90 21.64 -4.08
#